data_AF-X1RNU7-F1
#
_entry.id   AF-X1RNU7-F1
#
_cell.length_a   1.000
_cell.length_b   1.000
_cell.length_c   1.000
_cell.angle_alpha   90.00
_cell.angle_beta   90.00
_cell.angle_gamma   90.00
#
_symmetry.space_group_name_H-M   'P 1'
#
loop_
_entity.id
_entity.type
_entity.pdbx_description
1 polymer ?
#
loop_
_entity_poly.entity_id
_entity_poly.type
_entity_poly.pdbx_seq_one_letter_code
_entity_poly.pdbx_strand_id
1 'polypeptide(L)'
;MITLIILLLSLSQQEPIGIISALDEELAFIKEDMVIETVDTVSNRIFTIGKIYGMPCVCVKAGIGKVNAAMTAEILILKNLLFMLQKIRV
;
A
#
# COMPACT_ATOMS: atom_id res chain seq x y z
N MET A 1 20.35 -13.25 25.63
CA MET A 1 18.91 -13.60 25.56
C MET A 1 18.08 -12.44 25.01
N ILE A 2 18.12 -11.24 25.61
CA ILE A 2 17.40 -10.04 25.11
C ILE A 2 17.80 -9.67 23.68
N THR A 3 19.10 -9.69 23.34
CA THR A 3 19.60 -9.41 21.99
C THR A 3 19.04 -10.37 20.93
N LEU A 4 18.83 -11.64 21.30
CA LEU A 4 18.29 -12.66 20.40
C LEU A 4 16.79 -12.43 20.14
N ILE A 5 16.05 -12.00 21.16
CA ILE A 5 14.64 -11.61 21.05
C ILE A 5 14.47 -10.37 20.16
N ILE A 6 15.34 -9.35 20.33
CA ILE A 6 15.33 -8.15 19.49
C ILE A 6 15.63 -8.51 18.02
N LEU A 7 16.60 -9.39 17.78
CA LEU A 7 16.94 -9.86 16.44
C LEU A 7 15.76 -10.59 15.78
N LEU A 8 15.09 -11.49 16.52
CA LEU A 8 13.90 -12.21 16.05
C LEU A 8 12.73 -11.26 15.75
N LEU A 9 12.53 -10.22 16.56
CA LEU A 9 11.52 -9.19 16.32
C LEU A 9 11.82 -8.37 15.07
N SER A 10 13.08 -7.97 14.86
CA SER A 10 13.49 -7.27 13.63
C SER A 10 13.31 -8.11 12.36
N LEU A 11 13.50 -9.43 12.44
CA LEU A 11 13.26 -10.34 11.31
C LEU A 11 11.77 -10.55 11.00
N SER A 12 10.87 -10.18 11.92
CA SER A 12 9.42 -10.38 11.77
C SER A 12 8.66 -9.16 11.24
N GLN A 13 9.34 -8.01 11.07
CA GLN A 13 8.68 -6.79 10.61
C GLN A 13 8.37 -6.89 9.11
N GLN A 14 7.08 -7.02 8.78
CA GLN A 14 6.62 -6.97 7.41
C GLN A 14 6.47 -5.51 6.99
N GLU A 15 7.19 -5.11 5.94
CA GLU A 15 7.04 -3.77 5.38
C GLU A 15 5.72 -3.69 4.59
N PRO A 16 4.97 -2.58 4.72
CA PRO A 16 3.73 -2.40 3.98
C PRO A 16 3.97 -2.27 2.48
N ILE A 17 3.14 -2.98 1.69
CA ILE A 17 3.17 -2.97 0.22
C ILE A 17 2.13 -2.01 -0.34
N GLY A 18 2.49 -1.29 -1.39
CA GLY A 18 1.64 -0.26 -1.99
C GLY A 18 1.18 -0.68 -3.34
N ILE A 19 -0.13 -0.63 -3.46
CA ILE A 19 -0.83 -1.10 -4.63
C ILE A 19 -1.49 0.11 -5.25
N ILE A 20 -0.99 0.47 -6.43
CA ILE A 20 -1.51 1.57 -7.23
C ILE A 20 -2.33 0.97 -8.36
N SER A 21 -3.60 1.33 -8.43
CA SER A 21 -4.52 0.91 -9.49
C SER A 21 -4.85 2.10 -10.39
N ALA A 22 -4.96 1.86 -11.70
CA ALA A 22 -5.37 2.90 -12.64
C ALA A 22 -6.91 2.98 -12.74
N LEU A 23 -7.57 1.84 -12.60
CA LEU A 23 -9.01 1.66 -12.79
C LEU A 23 -9.72 1.26 -11.49
N ASP A 24 -11.02 1.54 -11.41
CA ASP A 24 -11.83 1.18 -10.24
C ASP A 24 -12.02 -0.34 -10.13
N GLU A 25 -12.14 -1.05 -11.26
CA GLU A 25 -12.33 -2.50 -11.28
C GLU A 25 -11.10 -3.26 -10.74
N GLU A 26 -9.89 -2.79 -11.07
CA GLU A 26 -8.64 -3.36 -10.55
C GLU A 26 -8.57 -3.19 -9.03
N LEU A 27 -8.90 -1.99 -8.54
CA LEU A 27 -8.88 -1.70 -7.12
C LEU A 27 -9.96 -2.49 -6.37
N ALA A 28 -11.14 -2.68 -6.97
CA ALA A 28 -12.21 -3.47 -6.38
C ALA A 28 -11.77 -4.93 -6.18
N PHE A 29 -11.17 -5.54 -7.21
CA PHE A 29 -10.66 -6.91 -7.14
C PHE A 29 -9.63 -7.09 -6.01
N ILE A 30 -8.71 -6.13 -5.85
CA ILE A 30 -7.72 -6.17 -4.75
C ILE A 30 -8.40 -6.04 -3.37
N LYS A 31 -9.44 -5.22 -3.28
CA LYS A 31 -10.17 -4.98 -2.03
C LYS A 31 -11.02 -6.17 -1.57
N GLU A 32 -11.39 -7.08 -2.48
CA GLU A 32 -12.12 -8.31 -2.12
C GLU A 32 -11.32 -9.21 -1.18
N ASP A 33 -10.00 -9.29 -1.39
CA ASP A 33 -9.07 -10.08 -0.57
C ASP A 33 -8.51 -9.29 0.63
N MET A 34 -8.91 -8.03 0.79
CA MET A 34 -8.34 -7.12 1.77
C MET A 34 -9.18 -7.02 3.04
N VAL A 35 -8.53 -7.21 4.19
CA VAL A 35 -9.08 -6.80 5.49
C VAL A 35 -8.76 -5.32 5.68
N ILE A 36 -9.77 -4.46 5.54
CA ILE A 36 -9.63 -3.01 5.66
C ILE A 36 -9.54 -2.62 7.14
N GLU A 37 -8.47 -1.93 7.52
CA GLU A 37 -8.24 -1.42 8.87
C GLU A 37 -8.52 0.08 8.97
N THR A 38 -8.22 0.84 7.92
CA THR A 38 -8.40 2.30 7.88
C THR A 38 -8.55 2.79 6.46
N VAL A 39 -9.23 3.93 6.31
CA VAL A 39 -9.30 4.66 5.05
C VAL A 39 -8.90 6.11 5.33
N ASP A 40 -7.98 6.62 4.52
CA ASP A 40 -7.51 8.00 4.63
C ASP A 40 -7.59 8.69 3.26
N THR A 41 -7.85 10.00 3.24
CA THR A 41 -7.97 10.77 2.01
C THR A 41 -6.87 11.81 1.94
N VAL A 42 -6.03 11.74 0.90
CA VAL A 42 -4.90 12.66 0.69
C VAL A 42 -4.94 13.16 -0.74
N SER A 43 -4.89 14.48 -0.92
CA SER A 43 -4.86 15.10 -2.25
C SER A 43 -5.97 14.58 -3.17
N ASN A 44 -7.21 14.50 -2.65
CA ASN A 44 -8.39 13.97 -3.35
C ASN A 44 -8.31 12.49 -3.76
N ARG A 45 -7.39 11.71 -3.18
CA ARG A 45 -7.27 10.27 -3.40
C ARG A 45 -7.55 9.50 -2.11
N ILE A 46 -8.23 8.37 -2.26
CA ILE A 46 -8.61 7.50 -1.15
C ILE A 46 -7.56 6.40 -1.02
N PHE A 47 -6.86 6.38 0.10
CA PHE A 47 -5.91 5.36 0.50
C PHE A 47 -6.62 4.40 1.46
N THR A 48 -6.70 3.15 1.05
CA THR A 48 -7.25 2.06 1.88
C THR A 48 -6.08 1.32 2.50
N ILE A 49 -6.03 1.26 3.83
CA ILE A 49 -4.94 0.67 4.60
C ILE A 49 -5.48 -0.58 5.29
N GLY A 50 -4.70 -1.65 5.28
CA GLY A 50 -5.10 -2.91 5.88
C GLY A 50 -4.17 -4.04 5.52
N LYS A 51 -4.71 -5.25 5.39
CA LYS A 51 -3.93 -6.46 5.15
C LYS A 51 -4.54 -7.34 4.07
N ILE A 52 -3.69 -7.89 3.22
CA ILE A 52 -4.04 -8.94 2.24
C ILE A 52 -3.20 -10.17 2.60
N TYR A 53 -3.85 -11.31 2.83
CA TYR A 53 -3.18 -12.55 3.29
C TYR A 53 -2.25 -12.34 4.51
N GLY A 54 -2.61 -11.44 5.42
CA GLY A 54 -1.82 -11.08 6.61
C GLY A 54 -0.69 -10.08 6.35
N MET A 55 -0.42 -9.73 5.10
CA MET A 55 0.61 -8.78 4.70
C MET A 55 0.08 -7.34 4.75
N PRO A 56 0.73 -6.42 5.47
CA PRO A 56 0.34 -5.02 5.50
C PRO A 56 0.37 -4.41 4.10
N CYS A 57 -0.68 -3.71 3.72
CA CYS A 57 -0.77 -3.08 2.41
C CYS A 57 -1.59 -1.78 2.42
N VAL A 58 -1.31 -0.95 1.41
CA VAL A 58 -1.98 0.33 1.16
C VAL A 58 -2.41 0.34 -0.31
N CYS A 59 -3.72 0.42 -0.54
CA CYS A 59 -4.31 0.43 -1.88
C CYS A 59 -4.84 1.81 -2.23
N VAL A 60 -4.56 2.31 -3.42
CA VAL A 60 -5.01 3.63 -3.90
C VAL A 60 -5.29 3.62 -5.39
N LYS A 61 -6.34 4.34 -5.81
CA LYS A 61 -6.57 4.64 -7.23
C LYS A 61 -5.77 5.87 -7.64
N ALA A 62 -4.79 5.70 -8.53
CA ALA A 62 -4.08 6.81 -9.15
C ALA A 62 -4.88 7.45 -10.30
N GLY A 63 -5.68 6.65 -11.01
CA GLY A 63 -6.26 7.03 -12.30
C GLY A 63 -5.29 6.76 -13.46
N ILE A 64 -5.82 6.83 -14.69
CA ILE A 64 -5.03 6.58 -15.91
C ILE A 64 -3.97 7.67 -16.10
N GLY A 65 -2.78 7.26 -16.56
CA GLY A 65 -1.72 8.15 -17.01
C GLY A 65 -0.47 8.16 -16.13
N LYS A 66 0.70 8.28 -16.77
CA LYS A 66 2.02 8.19 -16.12
C LYS A 66 2.24 9.25 -15.04
N VAL A 67 1.72 10.46 -15.24
CA VAL A 67 1.82 11.57 -14.27
C VAL A 67 1.03 11.26 -12.99
N ASN A 68 -0.17 10.71 -13.14
CA ASN A 68 -1.03 10.34 -12.02
C ASN A 68 -0.41 9.23 -11.16
N ALA A 69 0.16 8.21 -11.80
CA ALA A 69 0.87 7.15 -11.10
C ALA A 69 2.13 7.67 -10.37
N ALA A 70 2.91 8.55 -11.02
CA ALA A 70 4.10 9.14 -10.40
C ALA A 70 3.74 10.00 -9.16
N MET A 71 2.73 10.87 -9.26
CA MET A 71 2.25 11.66 -8.12
C MET A 71 1.72 10.79 -6.98
N THR A 72 1.00 9.72 -7.32
CA THR A 72 0.45 8.81 -6.30
C THR A 72 1.56 8.03 -5.59
N ALA A 73 2.59 7.59 -6.33
CA ALA A 73 3.77 6.96 -5.77
C ALA A 73 4.55 7.93 -4.85
N GLU A 74 4.69 9.19 -5.26
CA GLU A 74 5.31 10.23 -4.44
C GLU A 74 4.56 10.43 -3.11
N ILE A 75 3.22 10.50 -3.16
CA ILE A 75 2.40 10.61 -1.95
C ILE A 75 2.58 9.39 -1.03
N LEU A 76 2.64 8.18 -1.57
CA LEU A 76 2.87 6.96 -0.79
C LEU A 76 4.23 6.97 -0.08
N ILE A 77 5.27 7.41 -0.78
CA ILE A 77 6.65 7.50 -0.25
C ILE A 77 6.73 8.58 0.82
N LEU A 78 6.27 9.80 0.53
CA LEU A 78 6.35 10.95 1.44
C LEU A 78 5.56 10.73 2.73
N LYS A 79 4.44 10.03 2.64
CA LYS A 79 3.59 9.73 3.80
C LYS A 79 4.09 8.52 4.60
N ASN A 80 5.32 8.06 4.32
CA ASN A 80 6.06 7.02 5.01
C ASN A 80 5.31 5.68 5.07
N LEU A 81 4.46 5.43 4.07
CA LEU A 81 3.51 4.31 4.08
C LEU A 81 4.05 3.06 3.36
N LEU A 82 5.22 3.10 2.69
CA LEU A 82 5.64 2.02 1.78
C LEU A 82 7.14 1.90 1.45
N PHE A 83 7.64 0.66 1.31
CA PHE A 83 8.96 0.34 0.73
C PHE A 83 8.93 -0.53 -0.55
N MET A 84 7.75 -0.97 -1.05
CA MET A 84 7.65 -1.78 -2.29
C MET A 84 6.47 -1.39 -3.19
N LEU A 85 6.76 -0.70 -4.31
CA LEU A 85 5.78 -0.36 -5.36
C LEU A 85 5.51 -1.57 -6.28
N GLN A 86 4.29 -2.13 -6.24
CA GLN A 86 3.84 -3.06 -7.29
C GLN A 86 3.05 -2.29 -8.36
N LYS A 87 3.59 -2.26 -9.58
CA LYS A 87 3.00 -1.57 -10.73
C LYS A 87 2.06 -2.52 -11.47
N ILE A 88 0.77 -2.40 -11.20
CA ILE A 88 -0.28 -2.97 -12.06
C ILE A 88 -0.57 -1.91 -13.14
N ARG A 89 -0.61 -2.35 -14.41
CA ARG A 89 -0.47 -1.56 -15.65
C ARG A 89 -0.97 -0.10 -15.57
N VAL A 90 -0.09 0.84 -15.92
CA VAL A 90 -0.37 2.28 -16.12
C VAL A 90 -0.21 2.64 -17.59
#